data_AF-A0A499UMA5-F1
#
_entry.id   AF-A0A499UMA5-F1
#
_cell.length_a   1.000
_cell.length_b   1.000
_cell.length_c   1.000
_cell.angle_alpha   90.00
_cell.angle_beta   90.00
_cell.angle_gamma   90.00
#
_symmetry.space_group_name_H-M   'P 1'
#
loop_
_entity.id
_entity.type
_entity.pdbx_description
1 polymer ?
#
loop_
_entity_poly.entity_id
_entity_poly.type
_entity_poly.pdbx_seq_one_letter_code
_entity_poly.pdbx_strand_id
1 'polypeptide(L)'
;MSRAIPKRPWCKHLHRSAALKANPFAHSRLVAESPGTDPAPRLRGVLSTIIDALRENHGAAQYQRLLTLTFLQGPLTREAAAARHNLSYSTFRRRLPQALALVREELWARELHGKNSS
;
A
#
# COMPACT_ATOMS: atom_id res chain seq x y z
N MET A 1 -17.36 -18.14 -1.98
CA MET A 1 -16.42 -17.85 -3.09
C MET A 1 -15.11 -17.31 -2.50
N SER A 2 -14.11 -18.17 -2.30
CA SER A 2 -12.77 -17.73 -1.87
C SER A 2 -12.13 -16.92 -3.01
N ARG A 3 -12.17 -15.59 -2.91
CA ARG A 3 -11.34 -14.74 -3.76
C ARG A 3 -9.88 -15.05 -3.38
N ALA A 4 -9.05 -15.33 -4.37
CA ALA A 4 -7.60 -15.45 -4.15
C ALA A 4 -6.98 -14.06 -4.07
N ILE A 5 -5.89 -13.90 -3.29
CA ILE A 5 -5.10 -12.66 -3.27
C ILE A 5 -4.72 -12.31 -4.71
N PRO A 6 -5.11 -11.12 -5.23
CA PRO A 6 -4.79 -10.74 -6.59
C PRO A 6 -3.26 -10.72 -6.79
N LYS A 7 -2.76 -11.57 -7.69
CA LYS A 7 -1.34 -11.65 -8.04
C LYS A 7 -0.87 -10.55 -8.99
N ARG A 8 -1.79 -9.74 -9.52
CA ARG A 8 -1.46 -8.63 -10.44
C ARG A 8 -0.68 -7.54 -9.71
N PRO A 9 0.26 -6.86 -10.38
CA PRO A 9 1.01 -5.76 -9.77
C PRO A 9 0.06 -4.61 -9.40
N TRP A 10 -0.21 -4.46 -8.11
CA TRP A 10 -1.18 -3.49 -7.58
C TRP A 10 -0.56 -2.13 -7.23
N CYS A 11 0.77 -2.01 -7.26
CA CYS A 11 1.51 -0.89 -6.66
C CYS A 11 2.28 0.00 -7.65
N LYS A 12 1.94 -0.02 -8.95
CA LYS A 12 2.60 0.86 -9.91
C LYS A 12 1.98 2.26 -9.78
N HIS A 13 2.61 3.14 -8.99
CA HIS A 13 2.29 4.58 -8.86
C HIS A 13 1.13 4.97 -7.92
N LEU A 14 1.09 4.44 -6.69
CA LEU A 14 0.03 4.76 -5.69
C LEU A 14 -0.07 6.26 -5.29
N HIS A 15 0.91 7.09 -5.64
CA HIS A 15 0.81 8.55 -5.50
C HIS A 15 -0.13 9.18 -6.56
N ARG A 16 -0.44 8.50 -7.67
CA ARG A 16 -1.34 8.99 -8.73
C ARG A 16 -2.76 8.47 -8.51
N SER A 17 -3.74 9.38 -8.52
CA SER A 17 -5.16 9.01 -8.39
C SER A 17 -5.63 8.04 -9.48
N ALA A 18 -5.14 8.18 -10.72
CA ALA A 18 -5.46 7.25 -11.81
C ALA A 18 -4.97 5.82 -11.55
N ALA A 19 -3.77 5.66 -10.97
CA ALA A 19 -3.23 4.35 -10.63
C ALA A 19 -3.95 3.73 -9.43
N LEU A 20 -4.42 4.55 -8.48
CA LEU A 20 -5.29 4.10 -7.40
C LEU A 20 -6.64 3.62 -7.94
N LYS A 21 -7.24 4.30 -8.92
CA LYS A 21 -8.50 3.87 -9.56
C LYS A 21 -8.36 2.53 -10.30
N ALA A 22 -7.22 2.30 -10.95
CA ALA A 22 -6.93 1.04 -11.64
C ALA A 22 -6.51 -0.11 -10.71
N ASN A 23 -6.41 0.14 -9.41
CA ASN A 23 -6.00 -0.88 -8.44
C ASN A 23 -7.12 -1.93 -8.26
N PRO A 24 -6.81 -3.24 -8.23
CA PRO A 24 -7.80 -4.29 -7.95
C PRO A 24 -8.63 -4.07 -6.66
N PHE A 25 -8.08 -3.34 -5.68
CA PHE A 25 -8.76 -3.01 -4.42
C PHE A 25 -9.65 -1.75 -4.49
N ALA A 26 -9.59 -0.96 -5.57
CA ALA A 26 -10.40 0.25 -5.74
C ALA A 26 -11.91 -0.05 -5.80
N HIS A 27 -12.26 -1.25 -6.25
CA HIS A 27 -13.63 -1.76 -6.34
C HIS A 27 -13.93 -2.83 -5.28
N SER A 28 -13.07 -2.96 -4.28
CA SER A 28 -13.27 -3.93 -3.20
C SER A 28 -14.17 -3.35 -2.11
N ARG A 29 -14.63 -4.22 -1.20
CA ARG A 29 -15.54 -3.81 -0.12
C ARG A 29 -14.92 -2.74 0.78
N LEU A 30 -13.59 -2.69 0.87
CA LEU A 30 -12.82 -1.66 1.57
C LEU A 30 -13.12 -0.22 1.12
N VAL A 31 -13.53 -0.04 -0.14
CA VAL A 31 -13.71 1.28 -0.77
C VAL A 31 -15.17 1.54 -1.17
N ALA A 32 -15.93 0.46 -1.42
CA ALA A 32 -17.27 0.49 -1.99
C ALA A 32 -18.40 0.99 -1.07
N GLU A 33 -18.13 1.46 0.15
CA GLU A 33 -19.16 1.91 1.12
C GLU A 33 -20.01 3.11 0.63
N SER A 34 -19.68 3.78 -0.48
CA SER A 34 -20.54 4.84 -1.04
C SER A 34 -20.48 4.89 -2.57
N PRO A 35 -21.56 4.47 -3.25
CA PRO A 35 -21.70 4.66 -4.70
C PRO A 35 -21.51 6.12 -5.09
N GLY A 36 -20.75 6.39 -6.16
CA GLY A 36 -20.56 7.74 -6.71
C GLY A 36 -19.41 8.57 -6.13
N THR A 37 -18.71 8.08 -5.09
CA THR A 37 -17.50 8.75 -4.56
C THR A 37 -16.23 8.26 -5.27
N ASP A 38 -15.25 9.14 -5.50
CA ASP A 38 -13.95 8.74 -6.05
C ASP A 38 -13.28 7.68 -5.13
N PRO A 39 -12.96 6.48 -5.64
CA PRO A 39 -12.36 5.42 -4.83
C PRO A 39 -10.89 5.72 -4.45
N ALA A 40 -10.20 6.61 -5.17
CA ALA A 40 -8.79 6.92 -4.94
C ALA A 40 -8.47 7.50 -3.55
N PRO A 41 -9.15 8.57 -3.06
CA PRO A 41 -8.87 9.11 -1.72
C PRO A 41 -9.14 8.08 -0.61
N ARG A 42 -10.19 7.27 -0.75
CA ARG A 42 -10.51 6.20 0.22
C ARG A 42 -9.44 5.12 0.24
N LEU A 43 -9.05 4.62 -0.94
CA LEU A 43 -7.97 3.64 -1.04
C LEU A 43 -6.65 4.20 -0.48
N ARG A 44 -6.35 5.48 -0.73
CA ARG A 44 -5.20 6.16 -0.13
C ARG A 44 -5.29 6.21 1.39
N GLY A 45 -6.46 6.49 1.96
CA GLY A 45 -6.70 6.46 3.40
C GLY A 45 -6.41 5.07 3.98
N VAL A 46 -7.00 4.01 3.41
CA VAL A 46 -6.77 2.62 3.83
C VAL A 46 -5.29 2.25 3.76
N LEU A 47 -4.61 2.57 2.66
CA LEU A 47 -3.18 2.33 2.51
C LEU A 47 -2.35 3.09 3.55
N SER A 48 -2.72 4.33 3.87
CA SER A 48 -2.01 5.14 4.86
C SER A 48 -2.14 4.52 6.26
N THR A 49 -3.35 4.13 6.66
CA THR A 49 -3.59 3.44 7.95
C THR A 49 -2.79 2.14 8.05
N ILE A 50 -2.75 1.34 6.99
CA ILE A 50 -1.96 0.10 6.96
C ILE A 50 -0.48 0.40 7.11
N ILE A 51 0.04 1.37 6.35
CA ILE A 51 1.44 1.76 6.41
C ILE A 51 1.79 2.27 7.81
N ASP A 52 0.94 3.09 8.43
CA ASP A 52 1.18 3.61 9.77
C ASP A 52 1.18 2.51 10.84
N ALA A 53 0.30 1.52 10.74
CA ALA A 53 0.29 0.36 11.64
C ALA A 53 1.59 -0.47 11.57
N LEU A 54 2.30 -0.47 10.44
CA LEU A 54 3.61 -1.15 10.34
C LEU A 54 4.67 -0.54 11.29
N ARG A 55 4.47 0.71 11.75
CA ARG A 55 5.35 1.36 12.74
C ARG A 55 5.32 0.65 14.08
N GLU A 56 4.18 0.10 14.46
CA GLU A 56 3.94 -0.56 15.74
C GLU A 56 4.58 -1.95 15.79
N ASN A 57 4.89 -2.53 14.61
CA ASN A 57 5.60 -3.79 14.51
C ASN A 57 7.11 -3.55 14.39
N HIS A 58 7.86 -3.90 15.43
CA HIS A 58 9.33 -3.75 15.50
C HIS A 58 10.07 -4.36 14.29
N GLY A 59 9.55 -5.43 13.68
CA GLY A 59 10.14 -6.07 12.50
C GLY A 59 9.76 -5.42 11.16
N ALA A 60 8.76 -4.53 11.15
CA ALA A 60 8.24 -3.87 9.95
C ALA A 60 8.37 -2.34 9.96
N ALA A 61 8.86 -1.74 11.05
CA ALA A 61 9.03 -0.29 11.16
C ALA A 61 9.91 0.30 10.05
N GLN A 62 10.94 -0.43 9.59
CA GLN A 62 11.79 -0.04 8.46
C GLN A 62 11.02 0.00 7.12
N TYR A 63 9.94 -0.77 7.00
CA TYR A 63 9.09 -0.78 5.80
C TYR A 63 8.08 0.37 5.82
N GLN A 64 7.62 0.82 7.00
CA GLN A 64 6.77 2.00 7.12
C GLN A 64 7.40 3.20 6.41
N ARG A 65 8.63 3.56 6.81
CA ARG A 65 9.32 4.72 6.26
C ARG A 65 9.53 4.57 4.75
N LEU A 66 9.90 3.35 4.31
CA LEU A 66 10.09 3.00 2.90
C LEU A 66 8.85 3.28 2.06
N LEU A 67 7.69 2.85 2.55
CA LEU A 67 6.42 2.96 1.86
C LEU A 67 5.88 4.40 1.88
N THR A 68 6.01 5.12 2.99
CA THR A 68 5.61 6.54 3.09
C THR A 68 6.34 7.38 2.04
N LEU A 69 7.68 7.28 1.96
CA LEU A 69 8.44 8.08 1.01
C LEU A 69 8.17 7.67 -0.45
N THR A 70 7.98 6.37 -0.71
CA THR A 70 7.78 5.85 -2.07
C THR A 70 6.37 6.10 -2.61
N PHE A 71 5.36 6.09 -1.76
CA PHE A 71 3.95 6.07 -2.19
C PHE A 71 3.10 7.25 -1.71
N LEU A 72 3.44 7.86 -0.57
CA LEU A 72 2.67 8.97 -0.01
C LEU A 72 3.29 10.33 -0.34
N GLN A 73 4.62 10.43 -0.43
CA GLN A 73 5.34 11.71 -0.57
C GLN A 73 5.76 12.08 -2.00
N GLY A 74 5.41 11.29 -3.02
CA GLY A 74 5.51 11.71 -4.43
C GLY A 74 6.39 10.82 -5.33
N PRO A 75 6.61 11.21 -6.59
CA PRO A 75 7.20 10.38 -7.64
C PRO A 75 8.72 10.37 -7.51
N LEU A 76 9.22 9.98 -6.36
CA LEU A 76 10.64 9.66 -6.24
C LEU A 76 10.88 8.43 -7.10
N THR A 77 11.86 8.52 -8.01
CA THR A 77 12.41 7.31 -8.62
C THR A 77 12.83 6.36 -7.50
N ARG A 78 12.88 5.06 -7.77
CA ARG A 78 13.28 4.08 -6.75
C ARG A 78 14.68 4.37 -6.23
N GLU A 79 15.55 4.89 -7.10
CA GLU A 79 16.89 5.38 -6.81
C GLU A 79 16.84 6.61 -5.88
N ALA A 80 15.99 7.61 -6.17
CA ALA A 80 15.82 8.78 -5.30
C ALA A 80 15.21 8.42 -3.94
N ALA A 81 14.30 7.44 -3.90
CA ALA A 81 13.77 6.90 -2.67
C ALA A 81 14.87 6.17 -1.87
N ALA A 82 15.68 5.32 -2.51
CA ALA A 82 16.82 4.67 -1.88
C ALA A 82 17.82 5.67 -1.27
N ALA A 83 18.16 6.72 -2.02
CA ALA A 83 19.04 7.80 -1.56
C ALA A 83 18.48 8.51 -0.32
N ARG A 84 17.19 8.86 -0.30
CA ARG A 84 16.54 9.46 0.88
C ARG A 84 16.49 8.53 2.10
N HIS A 85 16.58 7.23 1.88
CA HIS A 85 16.68 6.23 2.94
C HIS A 85 18.11 5.93 3.40
N ASN A 86 19.12 6.57 2.79
CA ASN A 86 20.52 6.24 3.01
C ASN A 86 20.80 4.73 2.78
N LEU A 87 20.10 4.13 1.80
CA LEU A 87 20.22 2.72 1.42
C LEU A 87 20.86 2.59 0.04
N SER A 88 21.62 1.51 -0.16
CA SER A 88 21.99 1.12 -1.52
C SER A 88 20.73 0.77 -2.32
N TYR A 89 20.77 1.02 -3.64
CA TYR A 89 19.68 0.68 -4.53
C TYR A 89 19.36 -0.82 -4.52
N SER A 90 20.37 -1.68 -4.39
CA SER A 90 20.20 -3.14 -4.27
C SER A 90 19.44 -3.54 -3.00
N THR A 91 19.77 -2.89 -1.87
CA THR A 91 19.05 -3.09 -0.60
C THR A 91 17.60 -2.64 -0.72
N PHE A 92 17.36 -1.50 -1.37
CA PHE A 92 16.02 -0.98 -1.64
C PHE A 92 15.20 -1.95 -2.50
N ARG A 93 15.76 -2.42 -3.62
CA ARG A 93 15.09 -3.37 -4.52
C ARG A 93 14.74 -4.68 -3.85
N ARG A 94 15.55 -5.17 -2.90
CA ARG A 94 15.27 -6.39 -2.13
C ARG A 94 14.17 -6.18 -1.09
N ARG A 95 14.16 -5.03 -0.40
CA ARG A 95 13.21 -4.73 0.68
C ARG A 95 11.83 -4.33 0.18
N LEU A 96 11.74 -3.63 -0.95
CA LEU A 96 10.47 -3.12 -1.46
C LEU A 96 9.41 -4.21 -1.73
N PRO A 97 9.74 -5.35 -2.37
CA PRO A 97 8.78 -6.45 -2.55
C PRO A 97 8.27 -7.04 -1.22
N GLN A 98 9.13 -7.11 -0.20
CA GLN A 98 8.77 -7.61 1.13
C GLN A 98 7.78 -6.66 1.82
N ALA A 99 8.08 -5.36 1.79
CA ALA A 99 7.18 -4.31 2.29
C ALA A 99 5.81 -4.35 1.59
N LEU A 100 5.80 -4.53 0.27
CA LEU A 100 4.57 -4.66 -0.51
C LEU A 100 3.81 -5.96 -0.25
N ALA A 101 4.51 -7.05 0.08
CA ALA A 101 3.84 -8.29 0.48
C ALA A 101 3.04 -8.09 1.77
N LEU A 102 3.64 -7.45 2.78
CA LEU A 102 2.98 -7.15 4.05
C LEU A 102 1.70 -6.30 3.86
N VAL A 103 1.80 -5.20 3.09
CA VAL A 103 0.63 -4.34 2.83
C VAL A 103 -0.46 -5.11 2.07
N ARG A 104 -0.09 -5.98 1.14
CA ARG A 104 -1.05 -6.79 0.38
C ARG A 104 -1.76 -7.80 1.28
N GLU A 105 -1.05 -8.44 2.20
CA GLU A 105 -1.67 -9.38 3.15
C GLU A 105 -2.61 -8.65 4.11
N GLU A 106 -2.23 -7.47 4.60
CA GLU A 106 -3.08 -6.66 5.47
C GLU A 106 -4.34 -6.16 4.73
N LEU A 107 -4.20 -5.67 3.49
CA LEU A 107 -5.34 -5.33 2.63
C LEU A 107 -6.28 -6.51 2.45
N TRP A 108 -5.72 -7.71 2.27
CA TRP A 108 -6.48 -8.92 2.06
C TRP A 108 -7.22 -9.35 3.34
N ALA A 109 -6.54 -9.32 4.49
CA ALA A 109 -7.15 -9.59 5.79
C ALA A 109 -8.34 -8.65 6.04
N ARG A 110 -8.18 -7.35 5.78
CA ARG A 110 -9.26 -6.37 5.95
C ARG A 110 -10.44 -6.58 4.97
N GLU A 111 -10.16 -6.97 3.72
CA GLU A 111 -11.21 -7.32 2.76
C GLU A 111 -12.01 -8.55 3.21
N LEU A 112 -11.35 -9.53 3.83
CA LEU A 112 -11.97 -10.75 4.34
C LEU A 112 -12.76 -10.54 5.63
N HIS A 113 -12.21 -9.77 6.57
CA HIS A 113 -12.79 -9.60 7.90
C HIS A 113 -13.77 -8.41 7.99
N GLY A 114 -13.82 -7.55 6.96
CA GLY A 114 -14.53 -6.28 7.03
C GLY A 114 -13.89 -5.35 8.06
N LYS A 115 -14.26 -4.06 8.06
CA LYS A 115 -13.86 -3.15 9.14
C LYS A 115 -14.52 -3.63 10.44
N ASN A 116 -13.84 -4.50 11.19
CA ASN A 116 -14.17 -4.80 12.58
C ASN A 116 -13.01 -4.38 13.46
N SER A 117 -12.73 -3.08 13.47
CA SER A 117 -11.91 -2.42 14.48
C SER A 117 -12.41 -0.98 14.55
N SER A 118 -13.30 -0.77 15.51
CA SER A 118 -13.80 0.53 15.96
C SER A 118 -12.69 1.48 16.39
#